data_AF-A0AAF3F4F9-F1
#
_entry.id   AF-A0AAF3F4F9-F1
#
_cell.length_a   1.000
_cell.length_b   1.000
_cell.length_c   1.000
_cell.angle_alpha   90.00
_cell.angle_beta   90.00
_cell.angle_gamma   90.00
#
_symmetry.space_group_name_H-M   'P 1'
#
loop_
_entity.id
_entity.type
_entity.pdbx_description
1 polymer ?
#
loop_
_entity_poly.entity_id
_entity_poly.type
_entity_poly.pdbx_seq_one_letter_code
_entity_poly.pdbx_strand_id
1 'polypeptide(L)'
;MSSGPFISRKVADAEYQAYNDYLEKTEVLKKFAAAIGKLYKMPEPTRPKDPIHFIIQEMVPNYKFPDAQVAKQKRLLLVQATLQRIKKHMKQQEKQEELRRRQFVELCRAHQQF
;
A
#
# COMPACT_ATOMS: atom_id res chain seq x y z
N MET A 1 5.50 -22.54 10.46
CA MET A 1 6.39 -21.85 9.51
C MET A 1 5.61 -21.62 8.23
N SER A 2 5.42 -20.37 7.81
CA SER A 2 4.63 -20.03 6.61
C SER A 2 5.52 -20.18 5.38
N SER A 3 5.30 -21.21 4.57
CA SER A 3 5.88 -21.31 3.22
C SER A 3 5.14 -20.33 2.32
N GLY A 4 5.78 -19.18 2.05
CA GLY A 4 5.27 -18.21 1.07
C GLY A 4 5.04 -18.86 -0.31
N PRO A 5 4.21 -18.23 -1.16
CA PRO A 5 3.86 -18.79 -2.46
C PRO A 5 5.11 -19.06 -3.29
N PHE A 6 5.30 -20.33 -3.68
CA PHE A 6 6.44 -20.78 -4.48
C PHE A 6 6.17 -20.43 -5.95
N ILE A 7 6.70 -19.30 -6.41
CA ILE A 7 6.64 -18.93 -7.82
C ILE A 7 7.56 -19.89 -8.58
N SER A 8 7.04 -20.56 -9.61
CA SER A 8 7.85 -21.46 -10.42
C SER A 8 8.97 -20.67 -11.11
N ARG A 9 10.17 -21.25 -11.18
CA ARG A 9 11.35 -20.59 -11.76
C ARG A 9 11.10 -20.06 -13.18
N LYS A 10 10.36 -20.80 -14.00
CA LYS A 10 9.98 -20.39 -15.37
C LYS A 10 9.12 -19.12 -15.41
N VAL A 11 8.23 -18.95 -14.43
CA VAL A 11 7.39 -17.75 -14.32
C VAL A 11 8.23 -16.57 -13.86
N ALA A 12 9.13 -16.77 -12.89
CA ALA A 12 10.06 -15.73 -12.44
C ALA A 12 11.00 -15.26 -13.56
N ASP A 13 11.54 -16.18 -14.36
CA ASP A 13 12.42 -15.86 -15.48
C ASP A 13 11.66 -15.07 -16.57
N ALA A 14 10.41 -15.45 -16.88
CA ALA A 14 9.58 -14.73 -17.83
C ALA A 14 9.19 -13.31 -17.36
N GLU A 15 8.84 -13.16 -16.08
CA GLU A 15 8.57 -11.85 -15.48
C GLU A 15 9.82 -10.96 -15.47
N TYR A 16 10.98 -11.54 -15.17
CA TYR A 16 12.26 -10.83 -15.22
C TYR A 16 12.63 -10.39 -16.63
N GLN A 17 12.43 -11.25 -17.63
CA GLN A 17 12.65 -10.92 -19.04
C GLN A 17 11.73 -9.78 -19.49
N ALA A 18 10.43 -9.86 -19.19
CA ALA A 18 9.47 -8.82 -19.52
C ALA A 18 9.80 -7.47 -18.88
N TYR A 19 10.33 -7.49 -17.64
CA TYR A 19 10.81 -6.29 -16.97
C TYR A 19 12.05 -5.68 -17.66
N ASN A 20 13.03 -6.50 -18.04
CA ASN A 20 14.21 -6.01 -18.79
C ASN A 20 13.82 -5.44 -20.15
N ASP A 21 12.96 -6.13 -20.90
CA ASP A 21 12.44 -5.65 -22.17
C ASP A 21 11.73 -4.31 -22.01
N TYR A 22 10.97 -4.13 -20.93
CA TYR A 22 10.33 -2.87 -20.61
C TYR A 22 11.36 -1.76 -20.32
N LEU A 23 12.38 -2.05 -19.51
CA LEU A 23 13.44 -1.09 -19.17
C LEU A 23 14.22 -0.63 -20.41
N GLU A 24 14.49 -1.54 -21.35
CA GLU A 24 15.15 -1.23 -22.61
C GLU A 24 14.25 -0.40 -23.53
N LYS A 25 12.99 -0.83 -23.75
CA LYS A 25 12.03 -0.14 -24.63
C LYS A 25 11.68 1.27 -24.17
N THR A 26 11.60 1.49 -22.86
CA THR A 26 11.20 2.79 -22.30
C THR A 26 12.36 3.77 -22.11
N GLU A 27 13.59 3.33 -22.40
CA GLU A 27 14.83 4.08 -22.18
C GLU A 27 14.98 4.62 -20.75
N VAL A 28 14.27 4.00 -19.79
CA VAL A 28 14.21 4.45 -18.39
C VAL A 28 15.61 4.47 -17.79
N LEU A 29 16.41 3.43 -18.05
CA LEU A 29 17.78 3.34 -17.57
C LEU A 29 18.67 4.46 -18.14
N LYS A 30 18.51 4.82 -19.41
CA LYS A 30 19.27 5.92 -20.03
C LYS A 30 18.91 7.26 -19.40
N LYS A 31 17.61 7.54 -19.21
CA LYS A 31 17.13 8.77 -18.57
C LYS A 31 17.58 8.87 -17.11
N PHE A 32 17.51 7.76 -16.37
CA PHE A 32 17.98 7.68 -14.99
C PHE A 32 19.48 7.91 -14.89
N ALA A 33 20.29 7.23 -15.72
CA ALA A 33 21.74 7.42 -15.77
C ALA A 33 22.12 8.87 -16.12
N ALA A 34 21.39 9.49 -17.06
CA ALA A 34 21.59 10.91 -17.40
C ALA A 34 21.26 11.84 -16.22
N ALA A 35 20.15 11.59 -15.50
CA ALA A 35 19.76 12.38 -14.33
C ALA A 35 20.78 12.28 -13.19
N ILE A 36 21.27 11.08 -12.90
CA ILE A 36 22.36 10.86 -11.94
C ILE A 36 23.63 11.58 -12.41
N GLY A 37 24.01 11.42 -13.68
CA GLY A 37 25.19 12.06 -14.24
C GLY A 37 25.13 13.59 -14.13
N LYS A 38 23.96 14.20 -14.35
CA LYS A 38 23.75 15.63 -14.10
C LYS A 38 23.96 15.98 -12.63
N LEU A 39 23.32 15.25 -11.72
CA LEU A 39 23.42 15.48 -10.28
C LEU A 39 24.87 15.44 -9.76
N TYR A 40 25.67 14.47 -10.19
CA TYR A 40 27.08 14.35 -9.78
C TYR A 40 27.98 15.45 -10.36
N LYS A 41 27.64 15.99 -11.53
CA LYS A 41 28.40 17.10 -12.16
C LYS A 41 28.04 18.47 -11.58
N MET A 42 26.99 18.57 -10.75
CA MET A 42 26.61 19.83 -10.12
C MET A 42 27.56 20.20 -8.97
N PRO A 43 28.07 21.44 -8.94
CA PRO A 43 28.88 21.91 -7.82
C PRO A 43 28.04 22.01 -6.55
N GLU A 44 28.65 21.71 -5.40
CA GLU A 44 28.07 21.72 -4.04
C GLU A 44 27.05 22.85 -3.77
N PRO A 45 27.32 24.14 -4.04
CA PRO A 45 26.37 25.22 -3.74
C PRO A 45 25.08 25.18 -4.57
N THR A 46 25.10 24.49 -5.72
CA THR A 46 23.93 24.35 -6.62
C THR A 46 23.30 22.96 -6.55
N ARG A 47 23.91 22.04 -5.80
CA ARG A 47 23.41 20.68 -5.71
C ARG A 47 22.08 20.69 -4.95
N PRO A 48 21.02 20.06 -5.50
CA PRO A 48 19.74 19.99 -4.82
C PRO A 48 19.87 19.27 -3.47
N LYS A 49 19.25 19.85 -2.43
CA LYS A 49 19.21 19.26 -1.07
C LYS A 49 18.51 17.90 -1.06
N ASP A 50 17.54 17.70 -1.97
CA ASP A 50 16.86 16.43 -2.18
C ASP A 50 17.24 15.87 -3.57
N PRO A 51 18.30 15.03 -3.64
CA PRO A 51 18.75 14.45 -4.89
C PRO A 51 17.74 13.49 -5.51
N ILE A 52 16.90 12.84 -4.70
CA ILE A 52 15.87 11.91 -5.19
C ILE A 52 14.77 12.69 -5.90
N HIS A 53 14.32 13.80 -5.29
CA HIS A 53 13.33 14.68 -5.89
C HIS A 53 13.80 15.23 -7.24
N PHE A 54 15.06 15.67 -7.31
CA PHE A 54 15.69 16.14 -8.54
C PHE A 54 15.70 15.05 -9.63
N ILE A 55 16.13 13.83 -9.30
CA ILE A 55 16.17 12.73 -10.27
C ILE A 55 14.77 12.42 -10.81
N ILE A 56 13.75 12.40 -9.94
CA ILE A 56 12.37 12.15 -10.36
C ILE A 56 11.86 13.27 -11.27
N GLN A 57 12.15 14.54 -10.97
CA GLN A 57 11.81 15.67 -11.85
C GLN A 57 12.51 15.57 -13.21
N GLU A 58 13.78 15.18 -13.26
CA GLU A 58 14.52 14.99 -14.51
C GLU A 58 13.96 13.84 -15.34
N MET A 59 13.54 12.75 -14.69
CA MET A 59 12.95 11.59 -15.38
C MET A 59 11.52 11.86 -15.83
N VAL A 60 10.75 12.61 -15.04
CA VAL A 60 9.34 12.90 -15.24
C VAL A 60 9.09 14.39 -14.94
N PRO A 61 9.29 15.28 -15.93
CA PRO A 61 9.24 16.74 -15.74
C PRO A 61 7.92 17.27 -15.17
N ASN A 62 6.82 16.56 -15.41
CA ASN A 62 5.49 16.93 -14.94
C ASN A 62 5.04 16.16 -13.69
N TYR A 63 5.95 15.46 -13.02
CA TYR A 63 5.61 14.73 -11.79
C TYR A 63 5.31 15.71 -10.66
N LYS A 64 4.03 15.79 -10.28
CA LYS A 64 3.59 16.55 -9.12
C LYS A 64 3.74 15.69 -7.88
N PHE A 65 4.71 16.03 -7.03
CA PHE A 65 4.82 15.38 -5.74
C PHE A 65 3.53 15.62 -4.94
N PRO A 66 2.91 14.57 -4.40
CA PRO A 66 1.73 14.74 -3.58
C PRO A 66 2.10 15.60 -2.38
N ASP A 67 1.34 16.68 -2.18
CA ASP A 67 1.56 17.60 -1.06
C ASP A 67 1.58 16.80 0.25
N ALA A 68 2.59 17.01 1.09
CA ALA A 68 2.74 16.26 2.35
C ALA A 68 1.49 16.40 3.23
N GLN A 69 0.82 17.55 3.15
CA GLN A 69 -0.46 17.81 3.81
C GLN A 69 -1.60 16.99 3.23
N VAL A 70 -1.68 16.87 1.90
CA VAL A 70 -2.69 16.06 1.20
C VAL A 70 -2.49 14.57 1.50
N ALA A 71 -1.23 14.09 1.52
CA ALA A 71 -0.91 12.72 1.89
C ALA A 71 -1.29 12.42 3.35
N LYS A 72 -1.02 13.36 4.27
CA LYS A 72 -1.42 13.27 5.67
C LYS A 72 -2.94 13.25 5.82
N GLN A 73 -3.67 14.11 5.10
CA GLN A 73 -5.13 14.18 5.14
C GLN A 73 -5.78 12.90 4.60
N LYS A 74 -5.28 12.36 3.47
CA LYS A 74 -5.75 11.08 2.92
C LYS A 74 -5.53 9.92 3.90
N ARG A 75 -4.37 9.86 4.56
CA ARG A 75 -4.10 8.86 5.60
C ARG A 75 -5.08 9.00 6.77
N LEU A 76 -5.34 10.23 7.21
CA LEU A 76 -6.25 10.50 8.32
C LEU A 76 -7.69 10.07 8.00
N LEU A 77 -8.16 10.34 6.78
CA LEU A 77 -9.46 9.88 6.29
C LEU A 77 -9.56 8.34 6.23
N LEU A 78 -8.50 7.67 5.74
CA LEU A 78 -8.45 6.21 5.70
C LEU A 78 -8.56 5.60 7.10
N VAL A 79 -7.81 6.16 8.06
CA VAL A 79 -7.86 5.73 9.46
C VAL A 79 -9.26 5.94 10.04
N GLN A 80 -9.88 7.10 9.81
CA GLN A 80 -11.24 7.37 10.27
C GLN A 80 -12.27 6.39 9.69
N ALA A 81 -12.21 6.13 8.37
CA ALA A 81 -13.09 5.16 7.71
C ALA A 81 -12.90 3.74 8.27
N THR A 82 -11.66 3.35 8.57
CA THR A 82 -11.33 2.05 9.15
C THR A 82 -11.89 1.93 10.56
N LEU A 83 -11.71 2.95 11.40
CA LEU A 83 -12.28 2.99 12.76
C LEU A 83 -13.81 2.93 12.76
N GLN A 84 -14.47 3.61 11.81
CA GLN A 84 -15.93 3.52 11.67
C GLN A 84 -16.39 2.11 11.31
N ARG A 85 -15.69 1.43 10.38
CA ARG A 85 -15.99 0.03 10.02
C ARG A 85 -15.82 -0.90 11.22
N ILE A 86 -14.73 -0.75 11.99
CA ILE A 86 -14.49 -1.55 13.20
C ILE A 86 -15.61 -1.33 14.22
N LYS A 87 -15.99 -0.08 14.50
CA LYS A 87 -17.10 0.23 15.43
C LYS A 87 -18.42 -0.39 14.97
N LYS A 88 -18.71 -0.38 13.67
CA LYS A 88 -19.91 -1.02 13.11
C LYS A 88 -19.88 -2.53 13.31
N HIS A 89 -18.74 -3.17 13.05
CA HIS A 89 -18.56 -4.60 13.28
C HIS A 89 -18.71 -4.98 14.75
N MET A 90 -18.11 -4.23 15.68
CA MET A 90 -18.26 -4.47 17.12
C MET A 90 -19.73 -4.41 17.57
N LYS A 91 -20.46 -3.36 17.18
CA LYS A 91 -21.90 -3.25 17.49
C LYS A 91 -22.72 -4.41 16.93
N GLN A 92 -22.35 -4.92 15.76
CA GLN A 92 -23.03 -6.05 15.14
C GLN A 92 -22.72 -7.36 15.88
N GLN A 93 -21.48 -7.55 16.35
CA GLN A 93 -21.09 -8.68 17.18
C GLN A 93 -21.84 -8.67 18.53
N GLU A 94 -21.91 -7.52 19.21
CA GLU A 94 -22.65 -7.37 20.47
C GLU A 94 -24.12 -7.78 20.31
N LYS A 95 -24.80 -7.30 19.26
CA LYS A 95 -26.19 -7.68 18.97
C LYS A 95 -26.36 -9.18 18.71
N GLN A 96 -25.44 -9.80 17.97
CA GLN A 96 -25.49 -11.24 17.70
C GLN A 96 -25.22 -12.06 18.96
N GLU A 97 -24.34 -11.60 19.84
CA GLU A 97 -24.08 -12.25 21.11
C GLU A 97 -25.28 -12.14 22.05
N GLU A 98 -25.91 -10.97 22.13
CA GLU A 98 -27.13 -10.77 22.92
C GLU A 98 -28.28 -11.65 22.43
N LEU A 99 -28.48 -11.76 21.11
CA LEU A 99 -29.48 -12.64 20.52
C LEU A 99 -29.22 -14.11 20.88
N ARG A 100 -27.96 -14.57 20.77
CA ARG A 100 -27.56 -15.94 21.14
C ARG A 100 -27.82 -16.21 22.62
N ARG A 101 -27.53 -15.24 23.51
CA ARG A 101 -27.82 -15.37 24.95
C ARG A 101 -29.32 -15.51 25.21
N ARG A 102 -30.17 -14.73 24.53
CA ARG A 102 -31.63 -14.83 24.67
C ARG A 102 -32.15 -16.19 24.20
N GLN A 103 -31.73 -16.64 23.01
CA GLN A 103 -32.09 -17.96 22.47
C GLN A 103 -31.65 -19.09 23.39
N PHE A 104 -30.46 -19.00 23.99
CA PHE A 104 -29.97 -19.98 24.95
C PHE A 104 -30.84 -20.04 26.21
N VAL A 105 -31.22 -18.89 26.77
CA VAL A 105 -32.13 -18.84 27.94
C VAL A 105 -33.50 -19.43 27.62
N GLU A 106 -34.05 -19.16 26.44
CA GLU A 106 -35.32 -19.77 25.98
C GLU A 106 -35.21 -21.30 25.86
N LEU A 107 -34.12 -21.80 25.28
CA LEU A 107 -33.85 -23.25 25.20
C LEU A 107 -33.74 -23.90 26.58
N CYS A 108 -33.01 -23.29 27.52
CA CYS A 108 -32.91 -23.80 28.88
C CYS A 108 -34.26 -23.82 29.60
N ARG A 109 -35.12 -22.80 29.41
CA ARG A 109 -36.47 -22.78 29.96
C ARG A 109 -37.37 -23.87 29.38
N ALA A 110 -37.30 -24.09 28.07
CA ALA A 110 -38.07 -25.15 27.40
C ALA A 110 -37.68 -26.55 27.92
N HIS A 111 -36.40 -26.78 28.21
CA HIS A 111 -35.91 -28.05 28.75
C HIS A 111 -36.22 -28.29 30.24
N GLN A 112 -36.59 -27.27 31.02
CA GLN A 112 -37.01 -27.43 32.43
C GLN A 112 -38.51 -27.73 32.60
N GLN A 113 -39.30 -27.65 31.52
CA GLN A 113 -40.74 -27.91 31.52
C GLN A 113 -41.10 -29.36 31.08
N PHE A 114 -40.10 -30.19 30.81
CA PHE A 114 -40.20 -31.64 30.59
C PHE A 114 -39.51 -32.38 31.72
#